data_AF-A0A8X6TF78-F1
#
_entry.id   AF-A0A8X6TF78-F1
#
_cell.length_a   1.000
_cell.length_b   1.000
_cell.length_c   1.000
_cell.angle_alpha   90.00
_cell.angle_beta   90.00
_cell.angle_gamma   90.00
#
_symmetry.space_group_name_H-M   'P 1'
#
loop_
_entity.id
_entity.type
_entity.pdbx_description
1 polymer ?
#
loop_
_entity_poly.entity_id
_entity_poly.type
_entity_poly.pdbx_seq_one_letter_code
_entity_poly.pdbx_strand_id
1 'polypeptide(L)' 'MFWLVIYKPQDMIIIPPYHYCIIRNPVLRNAENAVVYDSVGQIKLKHADLEVRLEQDPFPLYPGEIVHVVCKL' A
#
# COMPACT_ATOMS: atom_id res chain seq x y z
N MET A 1 -21.16 -6.66 -16.82
CA MET A 1 -20.23 -5.74 -16.15
C MET A 1 -18.97 -6.52 -15.83
N PHE A 2 -17.99 -6.50 -16.73
CA PHE A 2 -16.81 -7.36 -16.65
C PHE A 2 -15.78 -6.71 -15.73
N TRP A 3 -15.49 -7.33 -14.60
CA TRP A 3 -14.37 -6.96 -13.74
C TRP A 3 -13.08 -7.35 -14.47
N LEU A 4 -12.36 -6.34 -14.98
CA LEU A 4 -11.07 -6.56 -15.62
C LEU A 4 -10.04 -6.93 -14.54
N VAL A 5 -9.48 -8.13 -14.65
CA VAL A 5 -8.38 -8.56 -13.78
C VAL A 5 -7.08 -8.07 -14.39
N ILE A 6 -6.43 -7.10 -13.74
CA ILE A 6 -5.20 -6.46 -14.24
C ILE A 6 -3.99 -7.37 -14.02
N TYR A 7 -3.94 -8.09 -12.89
CA TYR A 7 -2.84 -8.98 -12.53
C TYR A 7 -3.37 -10.30 -11.95
N LYS A 8 -2.54 -11.34 -12.07
CA LYS A 8 -2.72 -12.59 -11.32
C LYS A 8 -2.56 -12.31 -9.81
N PRO A 9 -3.11 -13.14 -8.92
CA PRO A 9 -2.85 -13.03 -7.49
C PRO A 9 -1.35 -12.87 -7.22
N GLN A 10 -1.00 -11.83 -6.47
CA GLN A 10 0.37 -11.52 -6.06
C GLN A 10 0.50 -11.76 -4.56
N ASP A 11 1.72 -12.08 -4.12
CA ASP A 11 2.02 -12.24 -2.71
C ASP A 11 1.86 -10.89 -1.98
N MET A 12 1.31 -10.96 -0.77
CA MET A 12 1.20 -9.81 0.12
C MET A 12 2.58 -9.40 0.64
N ILE A 13 2.72 -8.14 1.04
CA ILE A 13 3.96 -7.66 1.64
C ILE A 13 4.01 -8.15 3.09
N ILE A 14 5.07 -8.89 3.41
CA ILE A 14 5.37 -9.38 4.76
C ILE A 14 6.63 -8.67 5.24
N ILE A 15 6.51 -7.99 6.38
CA ILE A 15 7.64 -7.32 7.03
C ILE A 15 7.97 -8.12 8.29
N PRO A 16 9.09 -8.87 8.31
CA PRO A 16 9.47 -9.62 9.49
C PRO A 16 9.88 -8.69 10.64
N PRO A 17 10.02 -9.23 11.87
CA PRO A 17 10.46 -8.45 13.01
C PRO A 17 11.77 -7.70 12.76
N TYR A 18 11.86 -6.48 13.27
CA TYR A 18 13.00 -5.56 13.09
C TYR A 18 13.28 -5.13 11.65
N HIS A 19 12.38 -5.38 10.70
CA HIS A 19 12.53 -4.92 9.31
C HIS A 19 11.61 -3.75 9.00
N TYR A 20 11.90 -3.07 7.89
CA TYR A 20 11.03 -2.02 7.37
C TYR A 20 10.98 -2.04 5.85
N CYS A 21 9.88 -1.55 5.29
CA CYS A 21 9.79 -1.23 3.88
C CYS A 21 9.41 0.24 3.66
N ILE A 22 9.78 0.77 2.51
CA ILE A 22 9.41 2.11 2.07
C ILE A 22 8.37 1.98 0.96
N ILE A 23 7.18 2.54 1.17
CA ILE A 23 6.11 2.64 0.19
C ILE A 23 6.13 4.03 -0.45
N ARG A 24 6.14 4.07 -1.78
CA ARG A 24 5.93 5.29 -2.59
C ARG A 24 4.44 5.44 -2.88
N ASN A 25 3.99 6.69 -2.87
CA ASN A 25 2.58 7.08 -3.05
C ASN A 25 1.64 6.38 -2.05
N PRO A 26 1.90 6.48 -0.74
CA PRO A 26 1.13 5.75 0.25
C PRO A 26 -0.35 6.14 0.23
N VAL A 27 -1.21 5.19 0.57
CA VAL A 27 -2.65 5.43 0.69
C VAL A 27 -2.97 6.55 1.69
N LEU A 28 -3.90 7.42 1.32
CA LEU A 28 -4.41 8.45 2.20
C LEU A 28 -5.38 7.81 3.22
N ARG A 29 -5.09 8.01 4.50
CA ARG A 29 -5.91 7.52 5.62
C ARG A 29 -6.52 8.69 6.40
N ASN A 30 -7.73 8.49 6.90
CA ASN A 30 -8.41 9.46 7.77
C ASN A 30 -7.91 9.34 9.24
N ALA A 31 -8.51 10.12 10.15
CA ALA A 31 -8.15 10.09 11.57
C ALA A 31 -8.43 8.75 12.27
N GLU A 32 -9.32 7.92 11.71
CA GLU A 32 -9.66 6.58 12.21
C GLU A 32 -8.83 5.49 11.52
N ASN A 33 -7.79 5.88 10.77
CA ASN A 33 -6.92 4.99 10.00
C ASN A 33 -7.60 4.25 8.83
N ALA A 34 -8.80 4.67 8.43
CA ALA A 34 -9.54 4.14 7.29
C ALA A 34 -9.07 4.75 5.96
N VAL A 35 -9.10 3.95 4.90
CA VAL A 35 -8.71 4.38 3.54
C VAL A 35 -9.71 5.39 2.99
N VAL A 36 -9.21 6.48 2.43
CA VAL A 36 -10.02 7.54 1.81
C VAL A 36 -10.20 7.28 0.32
N TYR A 37 -11.43 7.37 -0.14
CA TYR A 37 -11.81 7.25 -1.55
C TYR A 37 -12.12 8.63 -2.17
N ASP A 38 -12.06 8.73 -3.49
CA ASP A 38 -12.51 9.89 -4.25
C ASP A 38 -13.99 9.79 -4.66
N SER A 39 -14.46 10.77 -5.42
CA SER A 39 -15.84 10.85 -5.89
C SER A 39 -16.25 9.73 -6.85
N VAL A 40 -15.31 9.05 -7.50
CA VAL A 40 -15.55 7.92 -8.40
C VAL A 40 -15.27 6.56 -7.74
N GLY A 41 -14.94 6.56 -6.44
CA GLY A 41 -14.64 5.34 -5.68
C GLY A 41 -13.21 4.84 -5.84
N GLN A 42 -12.30 5.65 -6.40
CA GLN A 42 -10.88 5.31 -6.46
C GLN A 42 -10.19 5.67 -5.14
N ILE A 43 -9.23 4.85 -4.73
CA ILE A 43 -8.43 5.09 -3.51
C ILE A 43 -7.52 6.31 -3.73
N LYS A 44 -7.52 7.24 -2.77
CA LYS A 44 -6.63 8.41 -2.79
C LYS A 44 -5.25 8.04 -2.29
N LEU A 45 -4.23 8.50 -3.00
CA LEU A 45 -2.82 8.35 -2.63
C LEU A 45 -2.21 9.71 -2.30
N LYS A 46 -1.19 9.71 -1.46
CA LYS A 46 -0.30 10.86 -1.25
C LYS A 46 0.79 10.84 -2.31
N HIS A 47 0.52 11.45 -3.45
CA HIS A 47 1.45 11.44 -4.59
C HIS A 47 2.79 12.09 -4.24
N ALA A 48 3.89 11.45 -4.66
CA ALA A 48 5.27 11.86 -4.40
C ALA A 48 5.72 11.78 -2.93
N ASP A 49 4.89 11.25 -2.04
CA ASP A 49 5.27 10.98 -0.65
C ASP A 49 5.85 9.57 -0.48
N LEU A 50 6.57 9.40 0.63
CA LEU A 50 7.12 8.15 1.11
C LEU A 50 6.55 7.81 2.49
N GLU A 51 6.19 6.55 2.70
CA GLU A 51 5.76 6.02 4.00
C GLU A 51 6.70 4.87 4.40
N VAL A 52 7.20 4.94 5.64
CA VAL A 52 7.93 3.82 6.25
C VAL A 52 6.91 2.93 6.96
N ARG A 53 6.86 1.66 6.56
CA ARG A 53 6.06 0.62 7.22
C ARG A 53 6.99 -0.32 7.98
N LEU A 54 6.66 -0.56 9.25
CA LEU A 54 7.33 -1.49 10.14
C LEU A 54 6.58 -2.83 10.19
N GLU A 55 7.05 -3.75 11.03
CA GLU A 55 6.39 -5.01 11.35
C GLU A 55 4.89 -4.81 11.64
N GLN A 56 4.05 -5.51 10.89
CA GLN A 56 2.60 -5.52 10.99
C GLN A 56 2.04 -6.73 10.25
N ASP A 57 0.73 -6.92 10.32
CA ASP A 57 0.04 -7.97 9.56
C ASP A 57 0.30 -7.86 8.05
N PRO A 58 0.38 -8.98 7.32
CA PRO A 58 0.57 -8.97 5.87
C PRO A 58 -0.44 -8.06 5.19
N PHE A 59 0.03 -7.16 4.33
CA PHE A 59 -0.82 -6.16 3.67
C PHE A 59 -0.68 -6.16 2.15
N PRO A 60 -1.76 -5.87 1.41
CA PRO A 60 -1.69 -5.70 -0.04
C PRO A 60 -1.20 -4.29 -0.40
N LEU A 61 -0.75 -4.12 -1.64
CA LEU A 61 -0.54 -2.78 -2.22
C LEU A 61 -1.81 -2.32 -2.91
N TYR A 62 -2.20 -1.08 -2.65
CA TYR A 62 -3.30 -0.45 -3.37
C TYR A 62 -2.85 -0.03 -4.79
N PRO A 63 -3.79 0.11 -5.75
CA PRO A 63 -3.45 0.54 -7.10
C PRO A 63 -2.67 1.87 -7.09
N GLY A 64 -1.41 1.85 -7.56
CA GLY A 64 -0.52 3.01 -7.61
C GLY A 64 0.50 3.12 -6.47
N GLU A 65 0.36 2.32 -5.40
CA GLU A 65 1.40 2.14 -4.40
C GLU A 65 2.56 1.32 -4.99
N ILE A 66 3.80 1.68 -4.63
CA ILE A 66 5.00 0.97 -5.08
C ILE A 66 5.91 0.72 -3.89
N VAL A 67 6.32 -0.53 -3.68
CA VAL A 67 7.38 -0.85 -2.71
C VAL A 67 8.71 -0.43 -3.32
N HIS A 68 9.39 0.52 -2.67
CA HIS A 68 10.67 1.04 -3.16
C HIS A 68 11.86 0.27 -2.59
N VAL A 69 11.83 -0.01 -1.29
CA VAL A 69 12.91 -0.72 -0.57
C VAL A 69 12.27 -1.68 0.41
N VAL A 70 12.77 -2.91 0.42
CA VAL A 70 12.56 -3.86 1.52
C VAL A 70 13.93 -4.06 2.14
N CYS A 71 14.21 -3.34 3.22
CA CYS A 71 15.50 -3.45 3.90
C CYS A 71 15.47 -4.69 4.78
N LYS A 72 16.31 -5.66 4.42
CA LYS A 72 16.73 -6.71 5.32
C LYS A 72 17.82 -6.12 6.19
N LEU A 73 17.57 -5.94 7.48
CA LEU A 73 18.67 -5.67 8.43
C LEU A 73 19.57 -6.91 8.48
#